data_AF-A0A3B0KUB0-F1
#
_entry.id   AF-A0A3B0KUB0-F1
#
_cell.length_a   1.000
_cell.length_b   1.000
_cell.length_c   1.000
_cell.angle_alpha   90.00
_cell.angle_beta   90.00
_cell.angle_gamma   90.00
#
_symmetry.space_group_name_H-M   'P 1'
#
loop_
_entity.id
_entity.type
_entity.pdbx_description
1 polymer ?
#
loop_
_entity_poly.entity_id
_entity_poly.type
_entity_poly.pdbx_seq_one_letter_code
_entity_poly.pdbx_strand_id
1 'polypeptide(L)'
;MDPGNDKSEANCGEALILPEEHSFHDGIKVIAECGEIDEGDADWLLDAQVISRTIREAMSEKDLVYNFMLQNLLATATFYRGSKIDFPLRFDQYLRFRMPFRVTPIFNTAQPAYIHLHAAHVHPMVSNDYLNPESVQLFLRGNLRDAISHMGSISCRSGVRYSLSYRTHEIGDQGFVHEILASECRDAGMPSVISFVFLPAMQFSFVEHPLPSFVPSGPAWAHCSGTSYWLALLQVYPQYDRRSFCPFVPRMQHIRDERMLKYRHALRLLLRIGTANHIPDLCDFFVLKGLHFYRLRYSASCDCHLSLATLFIEMLNIHREVAYNEAWQKCITFGWQQLQSHNWLSDVLALDSLVRDVTILYHINHIHLDHLKQLFGSM
;
A
#
# COMPACT_ATOMS: atom_id res chain seq x y z
N MET A 1 38.75 68.76 -13.77
CA MET A 1 37.82 68.48 -14.87
C MET A 1 37.04 67.26 -14.46
N ASP A 2 35.82 67.49 -14.01
CA ASP A 2 34.73 66.52 -13.81
C ASP A 2 34.29 65.90 -15.16
N PRO A 3 33.37 64.91 -15.20
CA PRO A 3 32.95 63.96 -14.16
C PRO A 3 32.69 62.51 -14.67
N GLY A 4 32.46 61.60 -13.71
CA GLY A 4 31.33 60.66 -13.75
C GLY A 4 31.52 59.30 -14.41
N ASN A 5 31.50 58.22 -13.61
CA ASN A 5 30.28 57.39 -13.54
C ASN A 5 30.32 56.45 -12.33
N ASP A 6 29.42 56.71 -11.39
CA ASP A 6 28.96 55.76 -10.38
C ASP A 6 28.38 54.52 -11.06
N LYS A 7 28.74 53.33 -10.58
CA LYS A 7 27.83 52.18 -10.61
C LYS A 7 27.82 51.50 -9.24
N SER A 8 26.79 51.90 -8.52
CA SER A 8 26.19 51.34 -7.33
C SER A 8 26.26 49.83 -7.23
N GLU A 9 26.59 49.39 -6.02
CA GLU A 9 26.21 48.12 -5.41
C GLU A 9 24.76 47.77 -5.77
N ALA A 10 24.57 46.69 -6.53
CA ALA A 10 23.28 46.05 -6.65
C ALA A 10 23.04 45.25 -5.37
N ASN A 11 22.61 46.00 -4.36
CA ASN A 11 21.83 45.53 -3.24
C ASN A 11 20.66 44.73 -3.84
N CYS A 12 20.73 43.39 -3.79
CA CYS A 12 19.56 42.55 -4.05
C CYS A 12 18.60 42.83 -2.91
N GLY A 13 17.78 43.87 -3.11
CA GLY A 13 16.70 44.22 -2.23
C GLY A 13 15.92 42.95 -1.94
N GLU A 14 15.83 42.63 -0.67
CA GLU A 14 14.76 41.84 -0.10
C GLU A 14 13.45 42.40 -0.65
N ALA A 15 12.99 41.82 -1.75
CA ALA A 15 11.58 41.81 -2.04
C ALA A 15 10.97 41.05 -0.87
N LEU A 16 10.32 41.79 0.03
CA LEU A 16 9.29 41.25 0.89
C LEU A 16 8.27 40.56 -0.03
N ILE A 17 8.50 39.28 -0.32
CA ILE A 17 7.52 38.40 -0.95
C ILE A 17 6.43 38.27 0.10
N LEU A 18 5.36 39.05 -0.06
CA LEU A 18 4.13 38.84 0.68
C LEU A 18 3.68 37.40 0.45
N PRO A 19 3.12 36.72 1.47
CA PRO A 19 2.64 35.36 1.32
C PRO A 19 1.68 35.23 0.14
N GLU A 20 1.94 34.30 -0.77
CA GLU A 20 0.87 33.85 -1.65
C GLU A 20 -0.13 33.07 -0.79
N GLU A 21 -1.21 33.74 -0.38
CA GLU A 21 -2.36 33.05 0.19
C GLU A 21 -2.89 32.10 -0.88
N HIS A 22 -3.00 30.82 -0.53
CA HIS A 22 -3.56 29.81 -1.41
C HIS A 22 -4.88 29.31 -0.83
N SER A 23 -5.77 28.91 -1.72
CA SER A 23 -6.87 28.05 -1.30
C SER A 23 -6.26 26.74 -0.75
N PHE A 24 -6.92 26.12 0.22
CA PHE A 24 -6.46 24.82 0.73
C PHE A 24 -6.35 23.79 -0.41
N HIS A 25 -7.28 23.87 -1.37
CA HIS A 25 -7.29 22.99 -2.55
C HIS A 25 -6.05 23.17 -3.43
N ASP A 26 -5.58 24.39 -3.65
CA ASP A 26 -4.41 24.66 -4.49
C ASP A 26 -3.13 24.36 -3.73
N GLY A 27 -3.06 24.73 -2.44
CA GLY A 27 -1.92 24.37 -1.59
C GLY A 27 -1.69 22.86 -1.51
N ILE A 28 -2.76 22.06 -1.38
CA ILE A 28 -2.65 20.59 -1.37
C ILE A 28 -2.09 20.03 -2.69
N LYS A 29 -2.42 20.62 -3.84
CA LYS A 29 -1.82 20.20 -5.13
C LYS A 29 -0.32 20.45 -5.15
N VAL A 30 0.10 21.65 -4.74
CA VAL A 30 1.52 22.03 -4.65
C VAL A 30 2.28 21.06 -3.73
N ILE A 31 1.74 20.75 -2.54
CA ILE A 31 2.37 19.80 -1.62
C ILE A 31 2.41 18.38 -2.21
N ALA A 32 1.41 17.96 -2.98
CA ALA A 32 1.40 16.64 -3.60
C ALA A 32 2.47 16.48 -4.70
N GLU A 33 2.79 17.55 -5.41
CA GLU A 33 3.86 17.61 -6.42
C GLU A 33 5.26 17.58 -5.78
N CYS A 34 5.44 18.18 -4.60
CA CYS A 34 6.70 18.05 -3.85
C CYS A 34 6.97 16.62 -3.32
N GLY A 35 5.98 15.73 -3.34
CA GLY A 35 6.10 14.34 -2.90
C GLY A 35 6.59 13.37 -3.98
N GLU A 36 6.87 13.86 -5.19
CA GLU A 36 7.40 13.04 -6.28
C GLU A 36 8.86 12.66 -6.03
N ILE A 37 9.25 11.52 -6.61
CA ILE A 37 10.62 11.02 -6.54
C ILE A 37 11.53 11.85 -7.44
N ASP A 38 12.81 11.94 -7.09
CA ASP A 38 13.78 12.72 -7.83
C ASP A 38 14.16 12.04 -9.16
N GLU A 39 14.66 12.81 -10.14
CA GLU A 39 15.14 12.26 -11.42
C GLU A 39 16.20 11.16 -11.24
N GLY A 40 17.05 11.29 -10.21
CA GLY A 40 18.05 10.27 -9.84
C GLY A 40 17.46 8.94 -9.37
N ASP A 41 16.16 8.91 -9.04
CA ASP A 41 15.42 7.72 -8.63
C ASP A 41 14.51 7.18 -9.74
N ALA A 42 14.49 7.80 -10.92
CA ALA A 42 13.58 7.44 -12.00
C ALA A 42 13.69 5.97 -12.45
N ASP A 43 14.85 5.35 -12.25
CA ASP A 43 15.12 3.96 -12.62
C ASP A 43 14.72 2.92 -11.56
N TRP A 44 14.13 3.35 -10.44
CA TRP A 44 13.75 2.43 -9.34
C TRP A 44 12.88 1.25 -9.81
N LEU A 45 12.04 1.47 -10.82
CA LEU A 45 11.15 0.43 -11.35
C LEU A 45 11.94 -0.66 -12.11
N LEU A 46 13.06 -0.30 -12.75
CA LEU A 46 13.97 -1.27 -13.37
C LEU A 46 14.69 -2.09 -12.29
N ASP A 47 15.06 -1.45 -11.19
CA ASP A 47 15.69 -2.14 -10.05
C ASP A 47 14.70 -3.09 -9.37
N ALA A 48 13.46 -2.65 -9.17
CA ALA A 48 12.38 -3.50 -8.65
C ALA A 48 12.11 -4.71 -9.57
N GLN A 49 12.22 -4.55 -10.89
CA GLN A 49 12.14 -5.65 -11.86
C GLN A 49 13.29 -6.65 -11.71
N VAL A 50 14.52 -6.17 -11.51
CA VAL A 50 15.69 -7.04 -11.28
C VAL A 50 15.51 -7.81 -9.97
N ILE A 51 15.22 -7.11 -8.87
CA ILE A 51 15.04 -7.70 -7.54
C ILE A 51 13.92 -8.74 -7.55
N SER A 52 12.75 -8.41 -8.09
CA SER A 52 11.61 -9.34 -8.14
C SER A 52 11.91 -10.59 -8.97
N ARG A 53 12.65 -10.44 -10.08
CA ARG A 53 13.10 -11.57 -10.90
C ARG A 53 14.07 -12.46 -10.12
N THR A 54 15.10 -11.88 -9.49
CA THR A 54 16.09 -12.62 -8.70
C THR A 54 15.45 -13.38 -7.55
N ILE A 55 14.51 -12.75 -6.83
CA ILE A 55 13.74 -13.42 -5.76
C ILE A 55 12.98 -14.62 -6.31
N ARG A 56 12.26 -14.44 -7.42
CA ARG A 56 11.49 -15.53 -8.05
C ARG A 56 12.40 -16.67 -8.50
N GLU A 57 13.53 -16.37 -9.13
CA GLU A 57 14.48 -17.38 -9.62
C GLU A 57 15.00 -18.24 -8.48
N ALA A 58 15.54 -17.64 -7.41
CA ALA A 58 16.05 -18.41 -6.28
C ALA A 58 14.95 -19.18 -5.51
N MET A 59 13.74 -18.63 -5.42
CA MET A 59 12.61 -19.35 -4.82
C MET A 59 12.22 -20.55 -5.69
N SER A 60 12.32 -20.42 -7.02
CA SER A 60 11.96 -21.49 -7.96
C SER A 60 12.96 -22.63 -7.99
N GLU A 61 14.20 -22.41 -7.55
CA GLU A 61 15.17 -23.47 -7.30
C GLU A 61 14.75 -24.39 -6.14
N LYS A 62 13.95 -23.87 -5.18
CA LYS A 62 13.41 -24.67 -4.07
C LYS A 62 12.18 -25.47 -4.49
N ASP A 63 11.26 -24.82 -5.19
CA ASP A 63 10.05 -25.45 -5.71
C ASP A 63 9.52 -24.67 -6.92
N LEU A 64 9.19 -25.40 -8.00
CA LEU A 64 8.67 -24.81 -9.24
C LEU A 64 7.38 -24.02 -9.02
N VAL A 65 6.59 -24.30 -7.98
CA VAL A 65 5.38 -23.54 -7.62
C VAL A 65 5.67 -22.04 -7.50
N TYR A 66 6.87 -21.66 -7.06
CA TYR A 66 7.23 -20.27 -6.84
C TYR A 66 7.40 -19.45 -8.13
N ASN A 67 7.68 -20.09 -9.26
CA ASN A 67 7.64 -19.41 -10.56
C ASN A 67 6.24 -18.85 -10.86
N PHE A 68 5.21 -19.54 -10.39
CA PHE A 68 3.81 -19.16 -10.56
C PHE A 68 3.32 -18.25 -9.42
N MET A 69 3.77 -18.50 -8.19
CA MET A 69 3.39 -17.67 -7.03
C MET A 69 3.94 -16.24 -7.11
N LEU A 70 5.21 -16.09 -7.50
CA LEU A 70 5.90 -14.80 -7.47
C LEU A 70 5.89 -14.08 -8.83
N GLN A 71 5.13 -14.59 -9.81
CA GLN A 71 5.07 -14.00 -11.16
C GLN A 71 4.64 -12.52 -11.15
N ASN A 72 3.75 -12.14 -10.23
CA ASN A 72 3.22 -10.78 -10.12
C ASN A 72 3.88 -9.97 -8.97
N LEU A 73 5.02 -10.39 -8.44
CA LEU A 73 5.66 -9.73 -7.29
C LEU A 73 5.92 -8.24 -7.52
N LEU A 74 6.39 -7.86 -8.71
CA LEU A 74 6.63 -6.46 -9.09
C LEU A 74 5.39 -5.56 -8.91
N ALA A 75 4.19 -6.07 -9.15
CA ALA A 75 2.97 -5.28 -9.00
C ALA A 75 2.71 -4.84 -7.55
N THR A 76 3.39 -5.47 -6.58
CA THR A 76 3.24 -5.14 -5.15
C THR A 76 4.29 -4.13 -4.68
N ALA A 77 5.23 -3.76 -5.56
CA ALA A 77 6.35 -2.89 -5.22
C ALA A 77 5.89 -1.48 -4.85
N THR A 78 6.69 -0.85 -4.01
CA THR A 78 6.60 0.56 -3.61
C THR A 78 8.02 1.07 -3.40
N PHE A 79 8.34 2.23 -3.95
CA PHE A 79 9.61 2.90 -3.71
C PHE A 79 9.42 4.03 -2.71
N TYR A 80 10.38 4.22 -1.81
CA TYR A 80 10.42 5.42 -0.99
C TYR A 80 11.84 5.82 -0.60
N ARG A 81 12.02 7.13 -0.39
CA ARG A 81 13.22 7.74 0.20
C ARG A 81 12.79 8.91 1.08
N GLY A 82 12.97 8.77 2.40
CA GLY A 82 12.41 9.73 3.35
C GLY A 82 10.88 9.80 3.21
N SER A 83 10.34 10.99 2.98
CA SER A 83 8.91 11.24 2.79
C SER A 83 8.43 11.17 1.34
N LYS A 84 9.34 10.89 0.39
CA LYS A 84 9.00 10.70 -1.03
C LYS A 84 8.60 9.25 -1.26
N ILE A 85 7.48 9.03 -1.95
CA ILE A 85 6.99 7.69 -2.31
C ILE A 85 6.52 7.65 -3.76
N ASP A 86 6.83 6.53 -4.41
CA ASP A 86 6.23 6.18 -5.68
C ASP A 86 5.74 4.73 -5.74
N PHE A 87 4.81 4.50 -6.67
CA PHE A 87 4.19 3.19 -6.90
C PHE A 87 4.21 2.88 -8.40
N PRO A 88 4.29 1.59 -8.80
CA PRO A 88 4.13 1.24 -10.20
C PRO A 88 2.76 1.70 -10.69
N LEU A 89 2.62 1.96 -12.00
CA LEU A 89 1.35 2.39 -12.57
C LEU A 89 0.18 1.45 -12.22
N ARG A 90 0.51 0.17 -12.04
CA ARG A 90 -0.38 -0.88 -11.53
C ARG A 90 0.18 -1.35 -10.20
N PHE A 91 -0.41 -0.91 -9.09
CA PHE A 91 -0.03 -1.42 -7.77
C PHE A 91 -1.16 -2.27 -7.18
N ASP A 92 -0.82 -3.48 -6.78
CA ASP A 92 -1.73 -4.48 -6.24
C ASP A 92 -1.43 -4.65 -4.73
N GLN A 93 -2.46 -4.69 -3.88
CA GLN A 93 -2.32 -5.14 -2.49
C GLN A 93 -2.15 -6.67 -2.41
N TYR A 94 -2.74 -7.38 -3.37
CA TYR A 94 -2.71 -8.83 -3.41
C TYR A 94 -1.64 -9.32 -4.38
N LEU A 95 -0.75 -10.19 -3.91
CA LEU A 95 0.10 -10.97 -4.79
C LEU A 95 -0.76 -12.03 -5.47
N ARG A 96 -1.22 -11.72 -6.68
CA ARG A 96 -2.04 -12.64 -7.48
C ARG A 96 -1.19 -13.78 -8.00
N PHE A 97 -1.63 -15.02 -7.77
CA PHE A 97 -0.95 -16.19 -8.29
C PHE A 97 -1.87 -17.27 -8.82
N ARG A 98 -1.31 -18.23 -9.54
CA ARG A 98 -1.96 -19.49 -9.94
C ARG A 98 -1.11 -20.65 -9.46
N MET A 99 -1.71 -21.81 -9.27
CA MET A 99 -0.95 -23.04 -9.02
C MET A 99 -0.53 -23.68 -10.36
N PRO A 100 0.61 -24.39 -10.39
CA PRO A 100 1.04 -25.17 -11.55
C PRO A 100 0.19 -26.43 -11.78
N PHE A 101 -0.66 -26.78 -10.82
CA PHE A 101 -1.62 -27.89 -10.89
C PHE A 101 -3.06 -27.37 -10.89
N ARG A 102 -3.98 -28.22 -11.32
CA ARG A 102 -5.40 -27.89 -11.38
C ARG A 102 -5.97 -27.65 -9.99
N VAL A 103 -6.61 -26.50 -9.81
CA VAL A 103 -7.36 -26.14 -8.62
C VAL A 103 -8.75 -25.71 -9.06
N THR A 104 -9.79 -26.27 -8.45
CA THR A 104 -11.18 -26.00 -8.81
C THR A 104 -11.92 -25.41 -7.61
N PRO A 105 -12.53 -24.22 -7.74
CA PRO A 105 -13.30 -23.63 -6.67
C PRO A 105 -14.65 -24.35 -6.51
N ILE A 106 -14.98 -24.67 -5.26
CA ILE A 106 -16.24 -25.28 -4.84
C ILE A 106 -17.00 -24.22 -4.05
N PHE A 107 -18.12 -23.76 -4.61
CA PHE A 107 -18.95 -22.70 -4.02
C PHE A 107 -19.97 -23.27 -3.03
N ASN A 108 -20.09 -22.62 -1.87
CA ASN A 108 -21.06 -23.00 -0.84
C ASN A 108 -22.28 -22.07 -0.88
N THR A 109 -23.45 -22.61 -1.20
CA THR A 109 -24.71 -21.83 -1.21
C THR A 109 -25.20 -21.46 0.19
N ALA A 110 -24.89 -22.28 1.20
CA ALA A 110 -25.23 -22.00 2.60
C ALA A 110 -24.32 -20.92 3.22
N GLN A 111 -23.11 -20.76 2.68
CA GLN A 111 -22.16 -19.74 3.12
C GLN A 111 -21.54 -19.01 1.91
N PRO A 112 -22.30 -18.12 1.23
CA PRO A 112 -21.88 -17.45 0.00
C PRO A 112 -20.58 -16.62 0.09
N ALA A 113 -20.19 -16.24 1.30
CA ALA A 113 -18.95 -15.50 1.58
C ALA A 113 -17.69 -16.37 1.54
N TYR A 114 -17.83 -17.69 1.48
CA TYR A 114 -16.73 -18.65 1.55
C TYR A 114 -16.79 -19.69 0.43
N ILE A 115 -15.61 -20.08 -0.04
CA ILE A 115 -15.41 -21.15 -1.02
C ILE A 115 -14.32 -22.10 -0.54
N HIS A 116 -14.34 -23.33 -1.05
CA HIS A 116 -13.23 -24.27 -0.89
C HIS A 116 -12.49 -24.46 -2.21
N LEU A 117 -11.19 -24.74 -2.16
CA LEU A 117 -10.38 -24.94 -3.36
C LEU A 117 -9.93 -26.39 -3.45
N HIS A 118 -10.62 -27.18 -4.27
CA HIS A 118 -10.30 -28.59 -4.49
C HIS A 118 -9.06 -28.74 -5.38
N ALA A 119 -8.10 -29.55 -4.95
CA ALA A 119 -6.86 -29.84 -5.63
C ALA A 119 -6.44 -31.29 -5.35
N ALA A 120 -6.73 -32.21 -6.28
CA ALA A 120 -6.31 -33.61 -6.19
C ALA A 120 -4.82 -33.76 -6.57
N HIS A 121 -3.95 -33.23 -5.71
CA HIS A 121 -2.51 -33.19 -5.93
C HIS A 121 -1.74 -33.33 -4.62
N VAL A 122 -0.64 -34.08 -4.63
CA VAL A 122 0.21 -34.26 -3.45
C VAL A 122 1.19 -33.10 -3.38
N HIS A 123 0.95 -32.15 -2.49
CA HIS A 123 1.81 -30.99 -2.27
C HIS A 123 1.70 -30.51 -0.81
N PRO A 124 2.74 -29.95 -0.18
CA PRO A 124 2.68 -29.45 1.20
C PRO A 124 1.59 -28.41 1.49
N MET A 125 1.05 -27.77 0.45
CA MET A 125 -0.05 -26.80 0.56
C MET A 125 -1.46 -27.43 0.47
N VAL A 126 -1.55 -28.73 0.18
CA VAL A 126 -2.80 -29.46 -0.03
C VAL A 126 -2.99 -30.44 1.14
N SER A 127 -4.21 -30.46 1.70
CA SER A 127 -4.62 -31.39 2.75
C SER A 127 -6.03 -31.91 2.44
N ASN A 128 -6.20 -33.23 2.46
CA ASN A 128 -7.45 -33.93 2.12
C ASN A 128 -8.06 -33.47 0.78
N ASP A 129 -7.23 -33.36 -0.26
CA ASP A 129 -7.61 -32.88 -1.61
C ASP A 129 -8.12 -31.43 -1.66
N TYR A 130 -7.85 -30.62 -0.65
CA TYR A 130 -8.12 -29.17 -0.66
C TYR A 130 -6.86 -28.37 -0.41
N LEU A 131 -6.72 -27.23 -1.09
CA LEU A 131 -5.73 -26.24 -0.66
C LEU A 131 -6.07 -25.76 0.74
N ASN A 132 -5.05 -25.72 1.59
CA ASN A 132 -5.16 -25.21 2.94
C ASN A 132 -4.53 -23.80 2.99
N PRO A 133 -5.32 -22.73 3.24
CA PRO A 133 -4.83 -21.36 3.30
C PRO A 133 -3.63 -21.18 4.24
N GLU A 134 -3.69 -21.75 5.45
CA GLU A 134 -2.61 -21.67 6.43
C GLU A 134 -1.31 -22.29 5.88
N SER A 135 -1.40 -23.48 5.29
CA SER A 135 -0.26 -24.19 4.70
C SER A 135 0.34 -23.41 3.53
N VAL A 136 -0.47 -22.77 2.68
CA VAL A 136 0.02 -21.89 1.60
C VAL A 136 0.87 -20.76 2.18
N GLN A 137 0.39 -20.09 3.24
CA GLN A 137 1.13 -18.97 3.81
C GLN A 137 2.37 -19.39 4.58
N LEU A 138 2.28 -20.47 5.37
CA LEU A 138 3.42 -21.01 6.12
C LEU A 138 4.52 -21.48 5.17
N PHE A 139 4.16 -22.15 4.08
CA PHE A 139 5.10 -22.60 3.07
C PHE A 139 5.76 -21.42 2.35
N LEU A 140 4.99 -20.40 1.96
CA LEU A 140 5.52 -19.17 1.38
C LEU A 140 6.46 -18.44 2.35
N ARG A 141 6.06 -18.28 3.62
CA ARG A 141 6.82 -17.59 4.67
C ARG A 141 8.14 -18.27 4.97
N GLY A 142 8.12 -19.59 5.17
CA GLY A 142 9.30 -20.37 5.48
C GLY A 142 10.36 -20.28 4.38
N ASN A 143 9.95 -20.49 3.13
CA ASN A 143 10.87 -20.49 1.99
C ASN A 143 11.35 -19.09 1.61
N LEU A 144 10.51 -18.05 1.69
CA LEU A 144 10.95 -16.65 1.46
C LEU A 144 12.00 -16.23 2.48
N ARG A 145 11.74 -16.47 3.77
CA ARG A 145 12.68 -16.15 4.84
C ARG A 145 14.04 -16.79 4.59
N ASP A 146 14.02 -18.08 4.28
CA ASP A 146 15.24 -18.83 4.02
C ASP A 146 15.91 -18.41 2.71
N ALA A 147 15.18 -18.08 1.64
CA ALA A 147 15.80 -17.65 0.39
C ALA A 147 16.47 -16.28 0.56
N ILE A 148 15.76 -15.33 1.18
CA ILE A 148 16.23 -13.96 1.35
C ILE A 148 17.42 -13.90 2.31
N SER A 149 17.47 -14.71 3.36
CA SER A 149 18.62 -14.75 4.27
C SER A 149 19.93 -15.20 3.58
N HIS A 150 19.83 -15.93 2.46
CA HIS A 150 20.99 -16.41 1.70
C HIS A 150 21.35 -15.55 0.49
N MET A 151 20.53 -14.57 0.10
CA MET A 151 20.75 -13.74 -1.08
C MET A 151 21.82 -12.65 -0.91
N GLY A 152 22.08 -12.21 0.33
CA GLY A 152 22.98 -11.08 0.59
C GLY A 152 22.47 -9.80 -0.08
N SER A 153 23.27 -9.24 -1.00
CA SER A 153 22.95 -8.00 -1.71
C SER A 153 22.78 -8.21 -3.21
N ILE A 154 21.79 -7.55 -3.81
CA ILE A 154 21.53 -7.56 -5.25
C ILE A 154 22.09 -6.27 -5.87
N SER A 155 22.94 -6.39 -6.89
CA SER A 155 23.39 -5.24 -7.68
C SER A 155 22.49 -5.07 -8.90
N CYS A 156 21.89 -3.90 -9.06
CA CYS A 156 20.93 -3.61 -10.12
C CYS A 156 21.59 -2.86 -11.30
N ARG A 157 20.86 -2.75 -12.41
CA ARG A 157 21.37 -2.15 -13.66
C ARG A 157 21.57 -0.64 -13.56
N SER A 158 20.86 0.03 -12.66
CA SER A 158 21.08 1.42 -12.29
C SER A 158 22.46 1.67 -11.66
N GLY A 159 23.16 0.61 -11.26
CA GLY A 159 24.39 0.69 -10.45
C GLY A 159 24.11 0.66 -8.94
N VAL A 160 22.85 0.72 -8.52
CA VAL A 160 22.48 0.67 -7.10
C VAL A 160 22.57 -0.76 -6.58
N ARG A 161 23.09 -0.91 -5.36
CA ARG A 161 23.15 -2.18 -4.63
C ARG A 161 22.13 -2.16 -3.50
N TYR A 162 21.36 -3.23 -3.36
CA TYR A 162 20.34 -3.38 -2.33
C TYR A 162 20.61 -4.57 -1.43
N SER A 163 20.52 -4.38 -0.12
CA SER A 163 20.45 -5.46 0.87
C SER A 163 18.99 -5.87 1.04
N LEU A 164 18.72 -7.17 1.01
CA LEU A 164 17.37 -7.69 1.22
C LEU A 164 17.10 -8.05 2.68
N SER A 165 15.86 -7.83 3.11
CA SER A 165 15.32 -8.40 4.35
C SER A 165 13.88 -8.83 4.16
N TYR A 166 13.42 -9.74 5.01
CA TYR A 166 12.08 -10.30 4.96
C TYR A 166 11.45 -10.33 6.34
N ARG A 167 10.20 -9.87 6.42
CA ARG A 167 9.39 -9.97 7.64
C ARG A 167 7.93 -10.26 7.29
N THR A 168 7.17 -10.62 8.32
CA THR A 168 5.72 -10.81 8.22
C THR A 168 5.01 -10.11 9.35
N HIS A 169 3.82 -9.61 9.07
CA HIS A 169 2.90 -9.04 10.06
C HIS A 169 1.60 -9.83 10.03
N GLU A 170 1.04 -10.16 11.19
CA GLU A 170 -0.25 -10.86 11.27
C GLU A 170 -1.40 -9.87 11.18
N ILE A 171 -2.42 -10.18 10.37
CA ILE A 171 -3.62 -9.36 10.20
C ILE A 171 -4.87 -10.21 10.33
N GLY A 172 -5.50 -10.10 11.51
CA GLY A 172 -6.80 -10.68 11.80
C GLY A 172 -6.92 -12.13 11.34
N ASP A 173 -7.98 -12.41 10.58
CA ASP A 173 -8.27 -13.72 10.00
C ASP A 173 -7.59 -13.98 8.64
N GLN A 174 -6.92 -12.98 8.04
CA GLN A 174 -6.31 -13.05 6.71
C GLN A 174 -4.89 -13.65 6.72
N GLY A 175 -4.32 -13.90 7.90
CA GLY A 175 -2.99 -14.49 8.07
C GLY A 175 -1.88 -13.45 8.06
N PHE A 176 -0.81 -13.72 7.32
CA PHE A 176 0.42 -12.94 7.23
C PHE A 176 0.41 -12.00 6.01
N VAL A 177 0.66 -10.72 6.28
CA VAL A 177 1.23 -9.81 5.29
C VAL A 177 2.70 -10.15 5.13
N HIS A 178 3.12 -10.36 3.89
CA HIS A 178 4.51 -10.60 3.56
C HIS A 178 5.16 -9.29 3.13
N GLU A 179 6.35 -9.02 3.68
CA GLU A 179 7.11 -7.81 3.37
C GLU A 179 8.55 -8.16 3.06
N ILE A 180 8.98 -7.80 1.84
CA ILE A 180 10.36 -7.89 1.39
C ILE A 180 10.88 -6.47 1.23
N LEU A 181 11.92 -6.11 1.95
CA LEU A 181 12.56 -4.80 1.87
C LEU A 181 13.90 -4.93 1.16
N ALA A 182 14.07 -4.16 0.10
CA ALA A 182 15.35 -3.95 -0.56
C ALA A 182 15.84 -2.55 -0.20
N SER A 183 16.79 -2.46 0.73
CA SER A 183 17.35 -1.21 1.21
C SER A 183 18.67 -0.91 0.53
N GLU A 184 18.79 0.29 -0.03
CA GLU A 184 20.00 0.74 -0.72
C GLU A 184 21.21 0.69 0.21
N CYS A 185 22.28 0.03 -0.23
CA CYS A 185 23.57 0.01 0.42
C CYS A 185 24.28 1.34 0.13
N ARG A 186 24.02 2.36 0.95
CA ARG A 186 24.59 3.71 0.81
C ARG A 186 25.43 4.07 2.03
N ASP A 187 26.57 4.73 1.79
CA ASP A 187 27.50 5.15 2.85
C ASP A 187 27.08 6.45 3.56
N ALA A 188 26.35 7.35 2.88
CA ALA A 188 25.92 8.63 3.44
C ALA A 188 24.56 9.09 2.91
N GLY A 189 23.75 9.73 3.77
CA GLY A 189 22.40 10.20 3.43
C GLY A 189 21.32 9.13 3.59
N MET A 190 20.07 9.49 3.27
CA MET A 190 18.94 8.57 3.42
C MET A 190 18.94 7.50 2.32
N PRO A 191 18.96 6.20 2.65
CA PRO A 191 18.88 5.14 1.66
C PRO A 191 17.50 5.12 1.02
N SER A 192 17.44 4.85 -0.29
CA SER A 192 16.17 4.43 -0.89
C SER A 192 15.79 3.02 -0.47
N VAL A 193 14.49 2.75 -0.48
CA VAL A 193 13.96 1.42 -0.21
C VAL A 193 12.93 1.06 -1.27
N ILE A 194 13.07 -0.14 -1.82
CA ILE A 194 12.02 -0.79 -2.61
C ILE A 194 11.39 -1.85 -1.71
N SER A 195 10.12 -1.68 -1.40
CA SER A 195 9.35 -2.60 -0.58
C SER A 195 8.34 -3.37 -1.42
N PHE A 196 8.29 -4.69 -1.26
CA PHE A 196 7.25 -5.55 -1.80
C PHE A 196 6.39 -6.02 -0.63
N VAL A 197 5.24 -5.37 -0.45
CA VAL A 197 4.28 -5.73 0.61
C VAL A 197 3.01 -6.28 0.02
N PHE A 198 2.63 -7.49 0.43
CA PHE A 198 1.51 -8.19 -0.19
C PHE A 198 0.83 -9.22 0.70
N LEU A 199 -0.44 -9.44 0.37
CA LEU A 199 -1.20 -10.62 0.79
C LEU A 199 -1.29 -11.60 -0.40
N PRO A 200 -0.91 -12.87 -0.26
CA PRO A 200 -1.11 -13.84 -1.34
C PRO A 200 -2.61 -13.98 -1.65
N ALA A 201 -2.96 -14.12 -2.93
CA ALA A 201 -4.33 -14.42 -3.35
C ALA A 201 -4.34 -15.26 -4.63
N MET A 202 -5.13 -16.33 -4.65
CA MET A 202 -5.20 -17.21 -5.81
C MET A 202 -6.16 -16.65 -6.86
N GLN A 203 -5.72 -16.56 -8.11
CA GLN A 203 -6.46 -15.97 -9.21
C GLN A 203 -7.19 -17.01 -10.05
N PHE A 204 -8.47 -16.73 -10.36
CA PHE A 204 -9.31 -17.53 -11.24
C PHE A 204 -9.88 -16.67 -12.39
N SER A 205 -9.89 -17.20 -13.61
CA SER A 205 -10.55 -16.50 -14.74
C SER A 205 -12.06 -16.60 -14.62
N PHE A 206 -12.79 -15.53 -14.94
CA PHE A 206 -14.25 -15.58 -15.07
C PHE A 206 -14.73 -16.53 -16.17
N VAL A 207 -13.93 -16.72 -17.22
CA VAL A 207 -14.28 -17.59 -18.35
C VAL A 207 -14.27 -19.06 -17.94
N GLU A 208 -13.28 -19.46 -17.17
CA GLU A 208 -13.10 -20.85 -16.73
C GLU A 208 -13.92 -21.16 -15.47
N HIS A 209 -14.02 -20.18 -14.56
CA HIS A 209 -14.67 -20.31 -13.27
C HIS A 209 -15.54 -19.09 -13.02
N PRO A 210 -16.78 -19.02 -13.55
CA PRO A 210 -17.67 -17.90 -13.30
C PRO A 210 -18.04 -17.82 -11.81
N LEU A 211 -18.12 -16.61 -11.26
CA LEU A 211 -18.69 -16.41 -9.93
C LEU A 211 -20.21 -16.59 -9.99
N PRO A 212 -20.81 -17.47 -9.17
CA PRO A 212 -22.25 -17.58 -9.05
C PRO A 212 -22.89 -16.26 -8.60
N SER A 213 -24.14 -16.00 -8.99
CA SER A 213 -24.86 -14.77 -8.65
C SER A 213 -25.06 -14.53 -7.15
N PHE A 214 -25.06 -15.59 -6.35
CA PHE A 214 -25.17 -15.51 -4.89
C PHE A 214 -23.87 -15.06 -4.22
N VAL A 215 -22.73 -15.09 -4.92
CA VAL A 215 -21.45 -14.64 -4.37
C VAL A 215 -21.39 -13.11 -4.46
N PRO A 216 -21.21 -12.40 -3.32
CA PRO A 216 -21.08 -10.96 -3.34
C PRO A 216 -19.85 -10.54 -4.15
N SER A 217 -20.03 -9.69 -5.16
CA SER A 217 -18.92 -9.21 -6.01
C SER A 217 -18.44 -7.79 -5.65
N GLY A 218 -18.97 -7.21 -4.57
CA GLY A 218 -18.69 -5.83 -4.16
C GLY A 218 -19.27 -4.78 -5.12
N PRO A 219 -19.16 -3.47 -4.80
CA PRO A 219 -19.57 -2.41 -5.70
C PRO A 219 -18.78 -2.48 -7.02
N ALA A 220 -19.47 -2.24 -8.13
CA ALA A 220 -18.86 -2.04 -9.45
C ALA A 220 -19.15 -0.61 -9.86
N TRP A 221 -18.15 0.27 -9.83
CA TRP A 221 -18.31 1.54 -10.52
C TRP A 221 -18.35 1.25 -12.03
N ALA A 222 -19.20 1.96 -12.78
CA ALA A 222 -19.44 1.70 -14.21
C ALA A 222 -18.14 1.71 -15.07
N HIS A 223 -17.13 2.44 -14.60
CA HIS A 223 -15.83 2.61 -15.26
C HIS A 223 -14.76 1.62 -14.78
N CYS A 224 -15.10 0.70 -13.87
CA CYS A 224 -14.24 -0.42 -13.47
C CYS A 224 -14.55 -1.69 -14.31
N SER A 225 -15.09 -1.50 -15.51
CA SER A 225 -15.36 -2.56 -16.47
C SER A 225 -14.05 -3.11 -17.03
N GLY A 226 -13.97 -4.42 -17.23
CA GLY A 226 -12.80 -5.09 -17.82
C GLY A 226 -12.01 -6.01 -16.88
N THR A 227 -12.47 -6.22 -15.65
CA THR A 227 -11.88 -7.28 -14.81
C THR A 227 -12.27 -8.66 -15.35
N SER A 228 -11.28 -9.45 -15.78
CA SER A 228 -11.46 -10.78 -16.37
C SER A 228 -11.19 -11.94 -15.40
N TYR A 229 -10.99 -11.64 -14.12
CA TYR A 229 -10.67 -12.60 -13.08
C TYR A 229 -11.25 -12.22 -11.72
N TRP A 230 -11.27 -13.18 -10.80
CA TRP A 230 -11.54 -12.96 -9.39
C TRP A 230 -10.46 -13.67 -8.56
N LEU A 231 -10.39 -13.31 -7.28
CA LEU A 231 -9.38 -13.76 -6.33
C LEU A 231 -10.03 -14.59 -5.22
N ALA A 232 -9.38 -15.68 -4.83
CA ALA A 232 -9.64 -16.39 -3.59
C ALA A 232 -8.65 -15.88 -2.55
N LEU A 233 -9.15 -15.07 -1.62
CA LEU A 233 -8.38 -14.52 -0.50
C LEU A 233 -8.20 -15.59 0.56
N LEU A 234 -6.97 -15.70 1.08
CA LEU A 234 -6.64 -16.69 2.10
C LEU A 234 -7.26 -16.25 3.44
N GLN A 235 -7.90 -17.20 4.13
CA GLN A 235 -8.45 -17.02 5.47
C GLN A 235 -7.81 -18.09 6.36
N VAL A 236 -6.94 -17.67 7.28
CA VAL A 236 -6.12 -18.57 8.12
C VAL A 236 -6.85 -18.96 9.40
N TYR A 237 -7.69 -18.08 9.93
CA TYR A 237 -8.48 -18.34 11.14
C TYR A 237 -9.99 -18.19 10.92
N PRO A 238 -10.56 -18.87 9.91
CA PRO A 238 -12.01 -18.81 9.71
C PRO A 238 -12.71 -19.41 10.93
N GLN A 239 -13.75 -18.73 11.41
CA GLN A 239 -14.57 -19.21 12.53
C GLN A 239 -15.26 -20.56 12.24
N TYR A 240 -15.27 -21.00 10.97
CA TYR A 240 -16.07 -22.11 10.49
C TYR A 240 -15.26 -23.29 9.93
N ASP A 241 -14.37 -23.07 8.95
CA ASP A 241 -13.66 -24.17 8.28
C ASP A 241 -12.28 -23.73 7.75
N ARG A 242 -11.21 -24.40 8.20
CA ARG A 242 -9.80 -24.14 7.84
C ARG A 242 -9.46 -24.34 6.36
N ARG A 243 -10.42 -24.72 5.51
CA ARG A 243 -10.28 -24.81 4.05
C ARG A 243 -10.86 -23.59 3.33
N SER A 244 -11.40 -22.63 4.07
CA SER A 244 -12.17 -21.52 3.52
C SER A 244 -11.29 -20.46 2.88
N PHE A 245 -11.74 -19.96 1.73
CA PHE A 245 -11.23 -18.77 1.07
C PHE A 245 -12.39 -17.80 0.86
N CYS A 246 -12.10 -16.50 0.83
CA CYS A 246 -13.11 -15.49 0.51
C CYS A 246 -13.00 -15.08 -0.97
N PRO A 247 -14.06 -15.24 -1.79
CA PRO A 247 -14.05 -14.76 -3.16
C PRO A 247 -14.08 -13.22 -3.19
N PHE A 248 -13.25 -12.62 -4.04
CA PHE A 248 -13.13 -11.17 -4.18
C PHE A 248 -12.93 -10.77 -5.65
N VAL A 249 -13.62 -9.73 -6.11
CA VAL A 249 -13.41 -9.17 -7.45
C VAL A 249 -12.65 -7.85 -7.33
N PRO A 250 -11.37 -7.78 -7.74
CA PRO A 250 -10.54 -6.59 -7.56
C PRO A 250 -10.81 -5.52 -8.64
N ARG A 251 -12.08 -5.17 -8.88
CA ARG A 251 -12.47 -4.23 -9.96
C ARG A 251 -11.73 -2.90 -9.88
N MET A 252 -11.48 -2.47 -8.65
CA MET A 252 -10.90 -1.18 -8.34
C MET A 252 -9.39 -1.11 -8.63
N GLN A 253 -8.69 -2.25 -8.64
CA GLN A 253 -7.26 -2.34 -9.03
C GLN A 253 -7.04 -2.06 -10.53
N HIS A 254 -8.11 -1.99 -11.32
CA HIS A 254 -8.06 -1.76 -12.76
C HIS A 254 -8.26 -0.29 -13.18
N ILE A 255 -8.43 0.64 -12.24
CA ILE A 255 -8.42 2.06 -12.55
C ILE A 255 -7.02 2.45 -13.03
N ARG A 256 -6.90 2.93 -14.28
CA ARG A 256 -5.61 3.20 -14.95
C ARG A 256 -5.50 4.59 -15.58
N ASP A 257 -6.45 5.46 -15.29
CA ASP A 257 -6.47 6.83 -15.79
C ASP A 257 -6.12 7.84 -14.68
N GLU A 258 -6.41 9.11 -14.91
CA GLU A 258 -6.14 10.23 -13.99
C GLU A 258 -6.67 10.00 -12.57
N ARG A 259 -7.69 9.15 -12.41
CA ARG A 259 -8.21 8.78 -11.07
C ARG A 259 -7.15 8.06 -10.25
N MET A 260 -6.36 7.17 -10.86
CA MET A 260 -5.29 6.46 -10.17
C MET A 260 -4.17 7.41 -9.74
N LEU A 261 -3.85 8.41 -10.58
CA LEU A 261 -2.89 9.46 -10.22
C LEU A 261 -3.39 10.24 -9.00
N LYS A 262 -4.67 10.63 -8.98
CA LYS A 262 -5.28 11.31 -7.83
C LYS A 262 -5.17 10.50 -6.53
N TYR A 263 -5.37 9.18 -6.58
CA TYR A 263 -5.15 8.31 -5.42
C TYR A 263 -3.69 8.24 -4.98
N ARG A 264 -2.74 8.19 -5.92
CA ARG A 264 -1.31 8.24 -5.57
C ARG A 264 -0.95 9.52 -4.85
N HIS A 265 -1.43 10.65 -5.35
CA HIS A 265 -1.22 11.94 -4.68
C HIS A 265 -1.84 11.94 -3.28
N ALA A 266 -3.04 11.40 -3.10
CA ALA A 266 -3.65 11.26 -1.78
C ALA A 266 -2.81 10.39 -0.83
N LEU A 267 -2.26 9.26 -1.31
CA LEU A 267 -1.38 8.39 -0.53
C LEU A 267 -0.04 9.06 -0.19
N ARG A 268 0.56 9.82 -1.13
CA ARG A 268 1.74 10.63 -0.87
C ARG A 268 1.46 11.66 0.24
N LEU A 269 0.34 12.37 0.16
CA LEU A 269 -0.07 13.35 1.18
C LEU A 269 -0.24 12.71 2.56
N LEU A 270 -0.89 11.55 2.64
CA LEU A 270 -1.08 10.81 3.90
C LEU A 270 0.26 10.36 4.51
N LEU A 271 1.18 9.84 3.69
CA LEU A 271 2.54 9.52 4.18
C LEU A 271 3.23 10.75 4.73
N ARG A 272 3.21 11.85 3.97
CA ARG A 272 3.95 13.07 4.31
C ARG A 272 3.45 13.68 5.61
N ILE A 273 2.12 13.82 5.75
CA ILE A 273 1.53 14.34 6.97
C ILE A 273 1.78 13.39 8.16
N GLY A 274 1.72 12.07 7.94
CA GLY A 274 2.06 11.08 8.95
C GLY A 274 3.51 11.19 9.42
N THR A 275 4.44 11.28 8.49
CA THR A 275 5.88 11.38 8.76
C THR A 275 6.21 12.68 9.51
N ALA A 276 5.66 13.80 9.04
CA ALA A 276 5.91 15.13 9.62
C ALA A 276 5.37 15.28 11.04
N ASN A 277 4.27 14.59 11.36
CA ASN A 277 3.61 14.65 12.66
C ASN A 277 3.87 13.39 13.52
N HIS A 278 4.82 12.54 13.10
CA HIS A 278 5.19 11.30 13.79
C HIS A 278 4.00 10.37 14.11
N ILE A 279 3.07 10.21 13.17
CA ILE A 279 1.92 9.29 13.27
C ILE A 279 2.32 7.94 12.66
N PRO A 280 2.61 6.89 13.46
CA PRO A 280 3.19 5.65 12.95
C PRO A 280 2.33 4.94 11.90
N ASP A 281 1.01 4.89 12.11
CA ASP A 281 0.09 4.20 11.21
C ASP A 281 0.02 4.83 9.82
N LEU A 282 0.15 6.17 9.76
CA LEU A 282 0.23 6.90 8.49
C LEU A 282 1.61 6.80 7.83
N CYS A 283 2.62 6.28 8.53
CA CYS A 283 3.94 5.98 7.97
C CYS A 283 4.02 4.56 7.38
N ASP A 284 3.03 3.70 7.62
CA ASP A 284 3.00 2.33 7.12
C ASP A 284 2.28 2.24 5.76
N PHE A 285 3.04 1.94 4.71
CA PHE A 285 2.51 1.82 3.35
C PHE A 285 1.52 0.69 3.16
N PHE A 286 1.63 -0.39 3.92
CA PHE A 286 0.63 -1.44 3.90
C PHE A 286 -0.72 -0.91 4.41
N VAL A 287 -0.68 -0.16 5.51
CA VAL A 287 -1.87 0.49 6.08
C VAL A 287 -2.46 1.49 5.08
N LEU A 288 -1.64 2.33 4.46
CA LEU A 288 -2.09 3.30 3.45
C LEU A 288 -2.70 2.62 2.21
N LYS A 289 -2.06 1.55 1.68
CA LYS A 289 -2.64 0.74 0.59
C LYS A 289 -3.94 0.09 1.03
N GLY A 290 -3.99 -0.47 2.23
CA GLY A 290 -5.18 -1.09 2.81
C GLY A 290 -6.34 -0.10 2.93
N LEU A 291 -6.07 1.13 3.38
CA LEU A 291 -7.03 2.23 3.47
C LEU A 291 -7.59 2.61 2.10
N HIS A 292 -6.72 2.72 1.09
CA HIS A 292 -7.13 2.96 -0.29
C HIS A 292 -8.08 1.87 -0.78
N PHE A 293 -7.73 0.59 -0.62
CA PHE A 293 -8.60 -0.50 -1.06
C PHE A 293 -9.86 -0.65 -0.20
N TYR A 294 -9.81 -0.34 1.09
CA TYR A 294 -10.98 -0.30 1.97
C TYR A 294 -11.98 0.74 1.45
N ARG A 295 -11.53 1.98 1.21
CA ARG A 295 -12.39 3.03 0.66
C ARG A 295 -13.00 2.61 -0.67
N LEU A 296 -12.17 2.12 -1.60
CA LEU A 296 -12.61 1.66 -2.92
C LEU A 296 -13.62 0.52 -2.83
N ARG A 297 -13.49 -0.36 -1.83
CA ARG A 297 -14.37 -1.52 -1.62
C ARG A 297 -15.72 -1.15 -1.02
N TYR A 298 -15.77 -0.14 -0.16
CA TYR A 298 -16.97 0.19 0.61
C TYR A 298 -17.63 1.52 0.21
N SER A 299 -17.02 2.30 -0.68
CA SER A 299 -17.65 3.51 -1.22
C SER A 299 -18.73 3.16 -2.24
N ALA A 300 -19.96 3.61 -1.95
CA ALA A 300 -21.11 3.45 -2.83
C ALA A 300 -21.05 4.36 -4.07
N SER A 301 -20.26 5.44 -4.02
CA SER A 301 -20.14 6.45 -5.07
C SER A 301 -18.76 6.44 -5.73
N CYS A 302 -18.73 6.81 -7.00
CA CYS A 302 -17.48 7.03 -7.73
C CYS A 302 -16.74 8.26 -7.20
N ASP A 303 -15.47 8.10 -6.84
CA ASP A 303 -14.61 9.21 -6.41
C ASP A 303 -14.14 10.11 -7.57
N CYS A 304 -14.64 9.90 -8.79
CA CYS A 304 -14.27 10.66 -9.98
C CYS A 304 -14.43 12.18 -9.80
N HIS A 305 -15.49 12.61 -9.12
CA HIS A 305 -15.80 14.03 -8.95
C HIS A 305 -15.11 14.69 -7.74
N LEU A 306 -14.48 13.91 -6.86
CA LEU A 306 -13.81 14.47 -5.68
C LEU A 306 -12.55 15.22 -6.11
N SER A 307 -12.32 16.40 -5.53
CA SER A 307 -11.03 17.07 -5.62
C SER A 307 -9.94 16.26 -4.88
N LEU A 308 -8.67 16.49 -5.18
CA LEU A 308 -7.57 15.85 -4.45
C LEU A 308 -7.64 16.14 -2.94
N ALA A 309 -7.89 17.39 -2.56
CA ALA A 309 -8.04 17.80 -1.16
C ALA A 309 -9.21 17.09 -0.48
N THR A 310 -10.37 17.01 -1.14
CA THR A 310 -11.53 16.30 -0.59
C THR A 310 -11.24 14.81 -0.40
N LEU A 311 -10.64 14.15 -1.40
CA LEU A 311 -10.24 12.75 -1.28
C LEU A 311 -9.25 12.52 -0.13
N PHE A 312 -8.25 13.40 0.01
CA PHE A 312 -7.29 13.35 1.10
C PHE A 312 -7.97 13.46 2.47
N ILE A 313 -8.84 14.46 2.66
CA ILE A 313 -9.59 14.65 3.92
C ILE A 313 -10.47 13.45 4.23
N GLU A 314 -11.17 12.90 3.25
CA GLU A 314 -12.01 11.73 3.48
C GLU A 314 -11.18 10.49 3.83
N MET A 315 -10.05 10.24 3.16
CA MET A 315 -9.17 9.14 3.52
C MET A 315 -8.57 9.32 4.92
N LEU A 316 -8.16 10.53 5.29
CA LEU A 316 -7.64 10.85 6.62
C LEU A 316 -8.70 10.61 7.71
N ASN A 317 -9.96 11.00 7.45
CA ASN A 317 -11.08 10.72 8.35
C ASN A 317 -11.38 9.21 8.45
N ILE A 318 -11.39 8.46 7.34
CA ILE A 318 -11.58 7.01 7.38
C ILE A 318 -10.47 6.37 8.24
N HIS A 319 -9.23 6.81 8.09
CA HIS A 319 -8.12 6.30 8.89
C HIS A 319 -8.32 6.55 10.38
N ARG A 320 -8.73 7.77 10.75
CA ARG A 320 -9.10 8.12 12.14
C ARG A 320 -10.16 7.16 12.69
N GLU A 321 -11.23 6.92 11.94
CA GLU A 321 -12.30 6.01 12.38
C GLU A 321 -11.80 4.56 12.54
N VAL A 322 -10.97 4.07 11.61
CA VAL A 322 -10.38 2.73 11.71
C VAL A 322 -9.48 2.62 12.95
N ALA A 323 -8.61 3.60 13.17
CA ALA A 323 -7.71 3.61 14.31
C ALA A 323 -8.46 3.67 15.65
N TYR A 324 -9.53 4.48 15.75
CA TYR A 324 -10.40 4.51 16.93
C TYR A 324 -11.08 3.16 17.18
N ASN A 325 -11.64 2.55 16.14
CA ASN A 325 -12.30 1.25 16.27
C ASN A 325 -11.32 0.17 16.70
N GLU A 326 -10.10 0.16 16.16
CA GLU A 326 -9.06 -0.78 16.56
C GLU A 326 -8.64 -0.57 18.02
N ALA A 327 -8.38 0.67 18.43
CA ALA A 327 -8.06 0.99 19.82
C ALA A 327 -9.19 0.59 20.77
N TRP A 328 -10.44 0.85 20.41
CA TRP A 328 -11.62 0.46 21.18
C TRP A 328 -11.75 -1.06 21.32
N GLN A 329 -11.55 -1.82 20.24
CA GLN A 329 -11.55 -3.29 20.28
C GLN A 329 -10.44 -3.83 21.19
N LYS A 330 -9.25 -3.23 21.14
CA LYS A 330 -8.15 -3.56 22.06
C LYS A 330 -8.51 -3.22 23.51
N CYS A 331 -9.18 -2.10 23.77
CA CYS A 331 -9.69 -1.74 25.11
C CYS A 331 -10.64 -2.81 25.66
N ILE A 332 -11.58 -3.28 24.83
CA ILE A 332 -12.54 -4.32 25.22
C ILE A 332 -11.83 -5.65 25.49
N THR A 333 -10.86 -6.00 24.64
CA THR A 333 -10.20 -7.32 24.68
C THR A 333 -9.18 -7.44 25.81
N PHE A 334 -8.38 -6.40 26.03
CA PHE A 334 -7.20 -6.44 26.91
C PHE A 334 -7.38 -5.61 28.20
N GLY A 335 -8.47 -4.84 28.31
CA GLY A 335 -8.75 -3.97 29.43
C GLY A 335 -7.94 -2.66 29.41
N TRP A 336 -8.48 -1.64 30.09
CA TRP A 336 -7.93 -0.27 30.10
C TRP A 336 -6.49 -0.15 30.62
N GLN A 337 -6.06 -1.07 31.50
CA GLN A 337 -4.74 -0.99 32.15
C GLN A 337 -3.58 -1.38 31.22
N GLN A 338 -3.81 -2.23 30.21
CA GLN A 338 -2.76 -2.56 29.23
C GLN A 338 -2.56 -1.47 28.15
N LEU A 339 -3.57 -0.62 27.91
CA LEU A 339 -3.45 0.48 26.93
C LEU A 339 -2.49 1.60 27.32
N GLN A 340 -2.20 1.79 28.61
CA GLN A 340 -1.22 2.81 29.02
C GLN A 340 0.22 2.34 28.80
N SER A 341 0.44 1.03 28.65
CA SER A 341 1.77 0.45 28.45
C SER A 341 2.22 0.41 26.98
N HIS A 342 1.27 0.52 26.05
CA HIS A 342 1.50 0.58 24.62
C HIS A 342 0.85 1.85 24.11
N ASN A 343 1.65 2.84 23.66
CA ASN A 343 1.28 4.21 23.28
C ASN A 343 0.08 4.41 22.31
N TRP A 344 -0.69 3.37 21.97
CA TRP A 344 -1.82 3.35 21.04
C TRP A 344 -2.84 4.47 21.29
N LEU A 345 -3.23 4.72 22.53
CA LEU A 345 -4.20 5.79 22.82
C LEU A 345 -3.60 7.18 22.52
N SER A 346 -2.31 7.36 22.79
CA SER A 346 -1.60 8.59 22.46
C SER A 346 -1.54 8.79 20.94
N ASP A 347 -1.26 7.73 20.19
CA ASP A 347 -1.18 7.78 18.73
C ASP A 347 -2.54 8.10 18.10
N VAL A 348 -3.62 7.49 18.60
CA VAL A 348 -4.99 7.77 18.15
C VAL A 348 -5.42 9.21 18.47
N LEU A 349 -5.09 9.72 19.66
CA LEU A 349 -5.40 11.10 20.03
C LEU A 349 -4.58 12.11 19.22
N ALA A 350 -3.31 11.80 18.91
CA ALA A 350 -2.49 12.61 18.02
C ALA A 350 -3.08 12.66 16.60
N LEU A 351 -3.50 11.50 16.07
CA LEU A 351 -4.19 11.43 14.78
C LEU A 351 -5.50 12.22 14.82
N ASP A 352 -6.32 12.11 15.87
CA ASP A 352 -7.57 12.86 16.01
C ASP A 352 -7.35 14.38 15.99
N SER A 353 -6.37 14.85 16.76
CA SER A 353 -6.02 16.27 16.78
C SER A 353 -5.59 16.74 15.39
N LEU A 354 -4.70 16.00 14.73
CA LEU A 354 -4.24 16.30 13.38
C LEU A 354 -5.41 16.36 12.39
N VAL A 355 -6.29 15.36 12.39
CA VAL A 355 -7.46 15.32 11.49
C VAL A 355 -8.36 16.53 11.72
N ARG A 356 -8.61 16.89 12.99
CA ARG A 356 -9.43 18.06 13.33
C ARG A 356 -8.81 19.34 12.80
N ASP A 357 -7.52 19.54 13.05
CA ASP A 357 -6.81 20.76 12.65
C ASP A 357 -6.79 20.90 11.12
N VAL A 358 -6.49 19.82 10.40
CA VAL A 358 -6.48 19.79 8.93
C VAL A 358 -7.90 20.00 8.37
N THR A 359 -8.93 19.45 9.00
CA THR A 359 -10.32 19.61 8.56
C THR A 359 -10.81 21.05 8.76
N ILE A 360 -10.39 21.72 9.84
CA ILE A 360 -10.65 23.15 10.04
C ILE A 360 -10.02 23.97 8.90
N LEU A 361 -8.77 23.69 8.55
CA LEU A 361 -8.07 24.36 7.44
C LEU A 361 -8.76 24.13 6.10
N TYR A 362 -9.24 22.90 5.85
CA TYR A 362 -10.04 22.57 4.67
C TYR A 362 -11.31 23.42 4.56
N HIS A 363 -12.03 23.61 5.67
CA HIS A 363 -13.28 24.39 5.66
C HIS A 363 -13.07 25.90 5.64
N ILE A 364 -12.02 26.40 6.27
CA ILE A 364 -11.65 27.83 6.20
C ILE A 364 -11.19 28.17 4.78
N ASN A 365 -10.55 27.22 4.08
CA ASN A 365 -10.08 27.33 2.70
C ASN A 365 -9.13 28.52 2.44
N HIS A 366 -8.52 29.05 3.48
CA HIS A 366 -7.50 30.09 3.43
C HIS A 366 -6.33 29.65 4.31
N ILE A 367 -5.19 29.36 3.68
CA ILE A 367 -3.99 28.95 4.40
C ILE A 367 -2.74 29.47 3.69
N HIS A 368 -1.78 29.91 4.50
CA HIS A 368 -0.45 30.25 4.03
C HIS A 368 0.29 28.98 3.61
N LEU A 369 0.90 28.99 2.42
CA LEU A 369 1.61 27.82 1.89
C LEU A 369 2.68 27.28 2.86
N ASP A 370 3.47 28.15 3.50
CA ASP A 370 4.45 27.73 4.51
C ASP A 370 3.87 26.99 5.71
N HIS A 371 2.64 27.32 6.14
CA HIS A 371 1.97 26.56 7.18
C HIS A 371 1.60 25.15 6.69
N LEU A 372 1.12 25.01 5.45
CA LEU A 372 0.93 23.70 4.83
C LEU A 372 2.27 22.95 4.69
N LYS A 373 3.33 23.61 4.25
CA LYS A 373 4.66 23.00 4.11
C LYS A 373 5.13 22.44 5.45
N GLN A 374 5.03 23.21 6.54
CA GLN A 374 5.38 22.76 7.88
C GLN A 374 4.55 21.54 8.31
N LEU A 375 3.24 21.57 8.10
CA LEU A 375 2.33 20.47 8.47
C LEU A 375 2.64 19.16 7.74
N PHE A 376 3.15 19.25 6.52
CA PHE A 376 3.51 18.10 5.67
C PHE A 376 5.02 17.81 5.63
N GLY A 377 5.83 18.50 6.44
CA GLY A 377 7.28 18.31 6.48
C GLY A 377 7.97 18.62 5.15
N SER A 378 7.44 19.58 4.39
CA SER A 378 8.14 20.21 3.26
C SER A 378 8.96 21.36 3.82
N MET A 379 10.28 21.34 3.63
CA MET A 379 11.10 22.56 3.75
C MET A 379 11.34 23.11 2.36
#